data_AF-A0A6G1IXD1-F1
#
_entry.id   AF-A0A6G1IXD1-F1
#
_cell.length_a   1.000
_cell.length_b   1.000
_cell.length_c   1.000
_cell.angle_alpha   90.00
_cell.angle_beta   90.00
_cell.angle_gamma   90.00
#
_symmetry.space_group_name_H-M   'P 1'
#
loop_
_entity.id
_entity.type
_entity.pdbx_description
1 polymer ?
#
loop_
_entity_poly.entity_id
_entity_poly.type
_entity_poly.pdbx_seq_one_letter_code
_entity_poly.pdbx_strand_id
1 'polypeptide(L)'
;MKFSQVELVALFASVAAAQTLNIPTVVGSIVSLPSPSVITGSEDFGNKEFDRGQPCDSDEDTGSDNAVFILEDGAAISNVIIGANSLEGVHCKGDCTLTNVWFRDVCEDAISILGTGDATIIGGGAQEAKDKVVQHNGAGTVTIKDFTVVNAGKLYRSCGDCTDNEAKSPRHVIVENVRAYGMTSDLIGINSNFGDTATISGSCGSTKKVCREYKGVNKGDGDSEKLTTTDSCLGAQGKLDTLPACGANDAAGTSAAATTTKATTSAAPTTLVTSTKATTAKTSTSAAATKTSTSTATTKSSTSAAATATTGSSTGSVAKYGQCGGKSWTGATTCASGTCTVQNEWYSQCL
;
A
#
# COMPACT_ATOMS: atom_id res chain seq x y z
N MET A 1 -54.29 -51.50 -5.09
CA MET A 1 -53.84 -50.15 -5.52
C MET A 1 -52.56 -49.84 -4.76
N LYS A 2 -51.39 -49.93 -5.41
CA LYS A 2 -50.10 -49.53 -4.83
C LYS A 2 -49.61 -48.34 -5.64
N PHE A 3 -49.64 -47.14 -5.05
CA PHE A 3 -49.05 -45.94 -5.62
C PHE A 3 -47.58 -45.91 -5.22
N SER A 4 -46.70 -46.06 -6.21
CA SER A 4 -45.26 -45.85 -6.04
C SER A 4 -45.00 -44.35 -6.10
N GLN A 5 -44.52 -43.75 -5.01
CA GLN A 5 -44.08 -42.36 -5.02
C GLN A 5 -42.75 -42.27 -5.77
N VAL A 6 -42.75 -41.50 -6.85
CA VAL A 6 -41.54 -41.09 -7.56
C VAL A 6 -41.03 -39.83 -6.87
N GLU A 7 -39.97 -39.97 -6.09
CA GLU A 7 -39.26 -38.82 -5.53
C GLU A 7 -38.50 -38.12 -6.66
N LEU A 8 -38.99 -36.94 -7.04
CA LEU A 8 -38.34 -36.06 -8.00
C LEU A 8 -37.23 -35.29 -7.24
N VAL A 9 -36.00 -35.81 -7.28
CA VAL A 9 -34.82 -35.10 -6.77
C VAL A 9 -34.51 -33.94 -7.71
N ALA A 10 -34.91 -32.73 -7.32
CA ALA A 10 -34.53 -31.49 -8.00
C ALA A 10 -33.06 -31.18 -7.68
N LEU A 11 -32.16 -31.49 -8.61
CA LEU A 11 -30.79 -31.01 -8.62
C LEU A 11 -30.80 -29.50 -8.90
N PHE A 12 -30.78 -28.68 -7.85
CA PHE A 12 -30.45 -27.27 -7.97
C PHE A 12 -28.95 -27.14 -8.23
N ALA A 13 -28.58 -27.03 -9.51
CA ALA A 13 -27.25 -26.57 -9.87
C ALA A 13 -27.15 -25.08 -9.50
N SER A 14 -26.54 -24.77 -8.36
CA SER A 14 -26.16 -23.41 -8.00
C SER A 14 -25.12 -22.94 -9.01
N VAL A 15 -25.52 -22.12 -9.98
CA VAL A 15 -24.59 -21.39 -10.82
C VAL A 15 -23.93 -20.35 -9.93
N ALA A 16 -22.77 -20.68 -9.37
CA ALA A 16 -21.90 -19.69 -8.74
C ALA A 16 -21.45 -18.74 -9.85
N ALA A 17 -22.08 -17.57 -9.95
CA ALA A 17 -21.55 -16.51 -10.80
C ALA A 17 -20.17 -16.15 -10.24
N ALA A 18 -19.13 -16.31 -11.06
CA ALA A 18 -17.81 -15.77 -10.73
C ALA A 18 -17.99 -14.27 -10.52
N GLN A 19 -17.79 -13.79 -9.29
CA GLN A 19 -17.86 -12.36 -9.00
C GLN A 19 -16.65 -11.70 -9.66
N THR A 20 -16.89 -10.92 -10.70
CA THR A 20 -15.86 -10.10 -11.34
C THR A 20 -15.82 -8.73 -10.66
N LEU A 21 -14.63 -8.15 -10.52
CA LEU A 21 -14.49 -6.79 -9.99
C LEU A 21 -15.11 -5.77 -10.96
N ASN A 22 -15.99 -4.91 -10.45
CA ASN A 22 -16.64 -3.86 -11.25
C ASN A 22 -15.71 -2.65 -11.42
N ILE A 23 -14.75 -2.75 -12.34
CA ILE A 23 -13.83 -1.66 -12.69
C ILE A 23 -14.58 -0.59 -13.51
N PRO A 24 -14.41 0.72 -13.22
CA PRO A 24 -14.99 1.80 -13.99
C PRO A 24 -14.61 1.76 -15.48
N THR A 25 -15.44 2.39 -16.31
CA THR A 25 -15.14 2.58 -17.73
C THR A 25 -13.86 3.39 -17.90
N VAL A 26 -12.94 2.86 -18.69
CA VAL A 26 -11.68 3.55 -19.05
C VAL A 26 -11.97 4.80 -19.86
N VAL A 27 -11.25 5.87 -19.56
CA VAL A 27 -11.25 7.10 -20.35
C VAL A 27 -10.02 7.16 -21.23
N GLY A 28 -10.22 7.17 -22.54
CA GLY A 28 -9.15 7.22 -23.54
C GLY A 28 -8.51 5.86 -23.81
N SER A 29 -7.34 5.89 -24.44
CA SER A 29 -6.53 4.70 -24.69
C SER A 29 -5.66 4.35 -23.49
N ILE A 30 -5.29 3.07 -23.36
CA ILE A 30 -4.30 2.61 -22.38
C ILE A 30 -2.96 3.33 -22.62
N VAL A 31 -2.36 3.84 -21.55
CA VAL A 31 -1.05 4.50 -21.56
C VAL A 31 0.00 3.54 -21.04
N SER A 32 0.84 3.03 -21.93
CA SER A 32 1.96 2.17 -21.56
C SER A 32 3.18 3.02 -21.22
N LEU A 33 3.62 2.98 -19.96
CA LEU A 33 4.70 3.79 -19.43
C LEU A 33 6.06 3.09 -19.62
N PRO A 34 7.04 3.75 -20.28
CA PRO A 34 8.38 3.17 -20.47
C PRO A 34 9.19 3.09 -19.17
N SER A 35 8.82 3.89 -18.16
CA SER A 35 9.42 3.96 -16.82
C SER A 35 8.33 4.29 -15.80
N PRO A 36 8.54 4.09 -14.49
CA PRO A 36 7.56 4.47 -13.49
C PRO A 36 7.21 5.95 -13.60
N SER A 37 5.93 6.27 -13.44
CA SER A 37 5.49 7.65 -13.28
C SER A 37 5.66 8.06 -11.82
N VAL A 38 6.56 9.01 -11.57
CA VAL A 38 6.86 9.51 -10.22
C VAL A 38 5.94 10.68 -9.91
N ILE A 39 5.19 10.55 -8.81
CA ILE A 39 4.20 11.51 -8.33
C ILE A 39 4.72 12.16 -7.04
N THR A 40 4.86 13.47 -7.03
CA THR A 40 5.36 14.26 -5.89
C THR A 40 4.28 15.10 -5.19
N GLY A 41 3.09 15.16 -5.77
CA GLY A 41 1.95 15.92 -5.25
C GLY A 41 0.67 15.10 -5.38
N SER A 42 -0.46 15.75 -5.69
CA SER A 42 -1.73 15.07 -5.91
C SER A 42 -2.13 15.10 -7.38
N GLU A 43 -2.50 13.95 -7.94
CA GLU A 43 -2.93 13.83 -9.33
C GLU A 43 -4.25 13.06 -9.46
N ASP A 44 -5.15 13.56 -10.31
CA ASP A 44 -6.39 12.89 -10.71
C ASP A 44 -6.25 12.46 -12.17
N PHE A 45 -6.36 11.15 -12.42
CA PHE A 45 -6.19 10.57 -13.74
C PHE A 45 -7.50 10.40 -14.51
N GLY A 46 -8.66 10.72 -13.92
CA GLY A 46 -9.94 10.73 -14.61
C GLY A 46 -10.35 9.39 -15.23
N ASN A 47 -10.09 8.28 -14.54
CA ASN A 47 -10.26 6.88 -14.97
C ASN A 47 -9.46 6.51 -16.24
N LYS A 48 -8.33 7.16 -16.50
CA LYS A 48 -7.35 6.67 -17.47
C LYS A 48 -6.71 5.37 -16.98
N GLU A 49 -6.31 4.56 -17.94
CA GLU A 49 -5.62 3.29 -17.68
C GLU A 49 -4.14 3.39 -18.01
N PHE A 50 -3.30 2.92 -17.08
CA PHE A 50 -1.84 2.91 -17.19
C PHE A 50 -1.29 1.51 -16.94
N ASP A 51 -0.27 1.14 -17.69
CA ASP A 51 0.48 -0.10 -17.49
C ASP A 51 1.97 0.09 -17.85
N ARG A 52 2.76 -0.99 -17.86
CA ARG A 52 4.16 -1.02 -18.31
C ARG A 52 4.34 -1.70 -19.67
N GLY A 53 3.26 -2.22 -20.27
CA GLY A 53 3.27 -2.92 -21.55
C GLY A 53 3.98 -4.28 -21.51
N GLN A 54 4.19 -4.82 -20.31
CA GLN A 54 4.84 -6.11 -20.11
C GLN A 54 3.86 -7.06 -19.41
N PRO A 55 3.67 -8.28 -19.95
CA PRO A 55 2.75 -9.23 -19.37
C PRO A 55 3.20 -9.67 -17.97
N CYS A 56 2.24 -9.93 -17.11
CA CYS A 56 2.46 -10.48 -15.77
C CYS A 56 2.69 -11.99 -15.86
N ASP A 57 3.93 -12.40 -16.13
CA ASP A 57 4.31 -13.81 -16.34
C ASP A 57 4.85 -14.50 -15.08
N SER A 58 5.18 -13.74 -14.04
CA SER A 58 5.62 -14.22 -12.72
C SER A 58 5.06 -13.37 -11.59
N ASP A 59 5.22 -13.84 -10.34
CA ASP A 59 4.96 -13.10 -9.10
C ASP A 59 6.27 -12.66 -8.42
N GLU A 60 7.35 -12.49 -9.21
CA GLU A 60 8.64 -12.03 -8.71
C GLU A 60 8.62 -10.52 -8.45
N ASP A 61 9.22 -10.08 -7.32
CA ASP A 61 9.51 -8.66 -7.06
C ASP A 61 10.61 -8.22 -8.05
N THR A 62 10.20 -7.42 -9.02
CA THR A 62 11.05 -6.83 -10.06
C THR A 62 11.54 -5.43 -9.67
N GLY A 63 11.17 -4.93 -8.49
CA GLY A 63 11.66 -3.70 -7.91
C GLY A 63 10.98 -2.43 -8.40
N SER A 64 11.23 -1.32 -7.70
CA SER A 64 10.53 -0.05 -7.94
C SER A 64 10.71 0.54 -9.34
N ASP A 65 11.77 0.19 -10.07
CA ASP A 65 11.98 0.66 -11.46
C ASP A 65 10.93 0.05 -12.43
N ASN A 66 10.21 -0.97 -12.00
CA ASN A 66 9.15 -1.63 -12.74
C ASN A 66 7.73 -1.23 -12.29
N ALA A 67 7.59 -0.42 -11.22
CA ALA A 67 6.30 0.13 -10.78
C ALA A 67 5.59 0.92 -11.89
N VAL A 68 4.26 0.85 -11.94
CA VAL A 68 3.48 1.79 -12.77
C VAL A 68 3.58 3.20 -12.18
N PHE A 69 3.36 3.33 -10.88
CA PHE A 69 3.49 4.61 -10.17
C PHE A 69 4.40 4.50 -8.95
N ILE A 70 5.22 5.53 -8.75
CA ILE A 70 5.94 5.77 -7.49
C ILE A 70 5.39 7.05 -6.88
N LEU A 71 4.84 6.95 -5.67
CA LEU A 71 4.35 8.07 -4.89
C LEU A 71 5.44 8.44 -3.88
N GLU A 72 5.99 9.64 -4.03
CA GLU A 72 6.86 10.23 -3.01
C GLU A 72 6.08 10.54 -1.73
N ASP A 73 6.80 10.85 -0.66
CA ASP A 73 6.20 11.20 0.64
C ASP A 73 5.17 12.35 0.52
N GLY A 74 3.96 12.10 1.00
CA GLY A 74 2.80 13.00 0.93
C GLY A 74 2.04 13.00 -0.39
N ALA A 75 2.44 12.20 -1.39
CA ALA A 75 1.81 12.18 -2.70
C ALA A 75 0.45 11.45 -2.71
N ALA A 76 -0.40 11.81 -3.67
CA ALA A 76 -1.72 11.21 -3.82
C ALA A 76 -2.08 10.97 -5.28
N ILE A 77 -2.78 9.87 -5.56
CA ILE A 77 -3.38 9.60 -6.87
C ILE A 77 -4.86 9.29 -6.72
N SER A 78 -5.64 9.65 -7.73
CA SER A 78 -7.06 9.33 -7.77
C SER A 78 -7.59 8.99 -9.16
N ASN A 79 -8.67 8.21 -9.18
CA ASN A 79 -9.41 7.81 -10.39
C ASN A 79 -8.46 7.24 -11.46
N VAL A 80 -7.79 6.16 -11.14
CA VAL A 80 -6.82 5.53 -12.06
C VAL A 80 -7.05 4.03 -12.13
N ILE A 81 -6.85 3.48 -13.32
CA ILE A 81 -6.90 2.06 -13.58
C ILE A 81 -5.48 1.60 -13.90
N ILE A 82 -5.01 0.60 -13.17
CA ILE A 82 -3.75 -0.10 -13.40
C ILE A 82 -4.07 -1.33 -14.25
N GLY A 83 -3.54 -1.33 -15.46
CA GLY A 83 -3.78 -2.37 -16.46
C GLY A 83 -3.09 -3.68 -16.10
N ALA A 84 -3.49 -4.75 -16.78
CA ALA A 84 -3.00 -6.11 -16.51
C ALA A 84 -1.55 -6.38 -16.95
N ASN A 85 -0.88 -5.41 -17.58
CA ASN A 85 0.51 -5.51 -18.03
C ASN A 85 1.42 -4.62 -17.17
N SER A 86 1.28 -4.70 -15.84
CA SER A 86 1.86 -3.72 -14.91
C SER A 86 3.22 -4.09 -14.33
N LEU A 87 3.62 -5.37 -14.31
CA LEU A 87 4.76 -5.93 -13.54
C LEU A 87 4.67 -5.66 -12.04
N GLU A 88 4.68 -4.39 -11.66
CA GLU A 88 4.55 -3.88 -10.30
C GLU A 88 3.43 -2.84 -10.27
N GLY A 89 2.68 -2.78 -9.17
CA GLY A 89 1.57 -1.84 -9.02
C GLY A 89 2.03 -0.41 -8.67
N VAL A 90 1.62 0.03 -7.49
CA VAL A 90 1.88 1.38 -6.96
C VAL A 90 2.78 1.31 -5.74
N HIS A 91 3.88 2.05 -5.75
CA HIS A 91 4.83 2.08 -4.63
C HIS A 91 4.77 3.41 -3.87
N CYS A 92 4.57 3.36 -2.56
CA CYS A 92 4.62 4.53 -1.69
C CYS A 92 5.97 4.62 -0.95
N LYS A 93 6.65 5.77 -1.04
CA LYS A 93 7.96 6.03 -0.39
C LYS A 93 7.85 6.67 1.00
N GLY A 94 6.65 6.99 1.44
CA GLY A 94 6.33 7.56 2.76
C GLY A 94 4.81 7.64 2.90
N ASP A 95 4.31 8.75 3.42
CA ASP A 95 2.87 9.02 3.47
C ASP A 95 2.30 9.00 2.05
N CYS A 96 1.15 8.34 1.82
CA CYS A 96 0.52 8.36 0.50
C CYS A 96 -0.99 8.17 0.54
N THR A 97 -1.69 8.67 -0.48
CA THR A 97 -3.14 8.47 -0.61
C THR A 97 -3.54 7.95 -1.99
N LEU A 98 -4.33 6.88 -2.01
CA LEU A 98 -4.90 6.28 -3.20
C LEU A 98 -6.42 6.34 -3.09
N THR A 99 -7.09 7.09 -3.97
CA THR A 99 -8.55 7.21 -3.97
C THR A 99 -9.14 6.69 -5.28
N ASN A 100 -10.05 5.72 -5.22
CA ASN A 100 -10.69 5.16 -6.41
C ASN A 100 -9.65 4.61 -7.43
N VAL A 101 -8.72 3.79 -6.95
CA VAL A 101 -7.66 3.15 -7.73
C VAL A 101 -8.03 1.69 -8.00
N TRP A 102 -7.93 1.24 -9.25
CA TRP A 102 -8.38 -0.08 -9.68
C TRP A 102 -7.26 -0.89 -10.29
N PHE A 103 -7.12 -2.16 -9.94
CA PHE A 103 -6.11 -3.07 -10.48
C PHE A 103 -6.79 -4.20 -11.25
N ARG A 104 -6.54 -4.29 -12.56
CA ARG A 104 -7.16 -5.29 -13.44
C ARG A 104 -6.71 -6.71 -13.15
N ASP A 105 -5.43 -6.88 -12.88
CA ASP A 105 -4.77 -8.15 -12.64
C ASP A 105 -3.48 -7.82 -11.87
N VAL A 106 -3.33 -8.38 -10.68
CA VAL A 106 -2.20 -8.08 -9.81
C VAL A 106 -1.09 -9.09 -10.05
N CYS A 107 0.08 -8.59 -10.45
CA CYS A 107 1.25 -9.39 -10.78
C CYS A 107 1.97 -9.92 -9.53
N GLU A 108 2.76 -9.05 -8.89
CA GLU A 108 3.36 -9.29 -7.57
C GLU A 108 2.45 -8.69 -6.48
N ASP A 109 2.48 -7.37 -6.34
CA ASP A 109 1.67 -6.59 -5.42
C ASP A 109 0.90 -5.47 -6.14
N ALA A 110 -0.31 -5.16 -5.68
CA ALA A 110 -1.04 -4.01 -6.18
C ALA A 110 -0.47 -2.71 -5.60
N ILE A 111 -0.19 -2.72 -4.29
CA ILE A 111 0.25 -1.54 -3.54
C ILE A 111 1.34 -1.95 -2.56
N SER A 112 2.50 -1.31 -2.65
CA SER A 112 3.65 -1.57 -1.78
C SER A 112 4.02 -0.31 -0.99
N ILE A 113 3.84 -0.36 0.32
CA ILE A 113 4.18 0.74 1.25
C ILE A 113 5.61 0.51 1.73
N LEU A 114 6.56 1.15 1.03
CA LEU A 114 7.99 0.88 1.17
C LEU A 114 8.65 1.72 2.26
N GLY A 115 8.28 3.00 2.35
CA GLY A 115 8.83 3.92 3.34
C GLY A 115 8.02 3.99 4.62
N THR A 116 8.61 4.61 5.64
CA THR A 116 7.91 4.94 6.88
C THR A 116 6.91 6.06 6.61
N GLY A 117 5.66 5.87 7.03
CA GLY A 117 4.56 6.79 6.80
C GLY A 117 3.21 6.08 6.79
N ASP A 118 2.14 6.86 6.80
CA ASP A 118 0.78 6.37 6.74
C ASP A 118 0.27 6.31 5.30
N ALA A 119 -0.38 5.20 4.92
CA ALA A 119 -1.01 5.05 3.62
C ALA A 119 -2.53 4.98 3.75
N THR A 120 -3.24 5.75 2.94
CA THR A 120 -4.71 5.78 2.93
C THR A 120 -5.24 5.32 1.57
N ILE A 121 -5.96 4.20 1.56
CA ILE A 121 -6.54 3.57 0.37
C ILE A 121 -8.07 3.62 0.52
N ILE A 122 -8.74 4.42 -0.31
CA ILE A 122 -10.19 4.67 -0.21
C ILE A 122 -10.88 4.35 -1.53
N GLY A 123 -11.87 3.46 -1.49
CA GLY A 123 -12.58 3.02 -2.69
C GLY A 123 -11.67 2.22 -3.62
N GLY A 124 -12.16 1.93 -4.82
CA GLY A 124 -11.40 1.14 -5.79
C GLY A 124 -11.45 -0.37 -5.52
N GLY A 125 -10.51 -1.09 -6.11
CA GLY A 125 -10.44 -2.53 -5.96
C GLY A 125 -9.28 -3.19 -6.70
N ALA A 126 -9.00 -4.44 -6.35
CA ALA A 126 -7.99 -5.25 -7.01
C ALA A 126 -8.50 -6.67 -7.22
N GLN A 127 -8.03 -7.33 -8.28
CA GLN A 127 -8.36 -8.72 -8.52
C GLN A 127 -7.17 -9.55 -9.01
N GLU A 128 -7.30 -10.87 -8.89
CA GLU A 128 -6.35 -11.87 -9.40
C GLU A 128 -4.95 -11.83 -8.76
N ALA A 129 -4.84 -11.33 -7.52
CA ALA A 129 -3.57 -11.31 -6.78
C ALA A 129 -3.18 -12.69 -6.26
N LYS A 130 -2.15 -13.32 -6.84
CA LYS A 130 -1.71 -14.67 -6.46
C LYS A 130 -1.40 -14.81 -4.97
N ASP A 131 -0.72 -13.84 -4.37
CA ASP A 131 -0.44 -13.82 -2.93
C ASP A 131 -1.09 -12.65 -2.19
N LYS A 132 -0.67 -11.41 -2.43
CA LYS A 132 -1.06 -10.26 -1.60
C LYS A 132 -1.42 -9.04 -2.44
N VAL A 133 -2.39 -8.27 -1.99
CA VAL A 133 -2.78 -7.01 -2.65
C VAL A 133 -1.96 -5.85 -2.11
N VAL A 134 -1.90 -5.71 -0.78
CA VAL A 134 -1.16 -4.65 -0.10
C VAL A 134 -0.01 -5.22 0.71
N GLN A 135 1.21 -4.82 0.35
CA GLN A 135 2.44 -5.14 1.07
C GLN A 135 2.89 -3.93 1.89
N HIS A 136 3.19 -4.15 3.18
CA HIS A 136 3.62 -3.08 4.07
C HIS A 136 5.00 -3.39 4.67
N ASN A 137 5.99 -2.60 4.23
CA ASN A 137 7.40 -2.77 4.57
C ASN A 137 7.93 -1.68 5.52
N GLY A 138 7.42 -0.46 5.42
CA GLY A 138 7.75 0.64 6.34
C GLY A 138 7.00 0.57 7.66
N ALA A 139 7.38 1.39 8.63
CA ALA A 139 6.60 1.59 9.85
C ALA A 139 5.49 2.62 9.60
N GLY A 140 4.34 2.45 10.24
CA GLY A 140 3.20 3.36 10.06
C GLY A 140 1.86 2.63 10.03
N THR A 141 0.84 3.31 9.52
CA THR A 141 -0.54 2.82 9.45
C THR A 141 -1.06 2.78 8.03
N VAL A 142 -1.59 1.63 7.61
CA VAL A 142 -2.35 1.53 6.36
C VAL A 142 -3.85 1.52 6.68
N THR A 143 -4.59 2.48 6.14
CA THR A 143 -6.05 2.49 6.19
C THR A 143 -6.61 2.02 4.85
N ILE A 144 -7.40 0.94 4.85
CA ILE A 144 -8.07 0.39 3.67
C ILE A 144 -9.58 0.50 3.89
N LYS A 145 -10.23 1.33 3.08
CA LYS A 145 -11.63 1.68 3.26
C LYS A 145 -12.41 1.57 1.96
N ASP A 146 -13.63 1.03 2.02
CA ASP A 146 -14.56 0.94 0.89
C ASP A 146 -13.97 0.20 -0.33
N PHE A 147 -13.00 -0.68 -0.11
CA PHE A 147 -12.24 -1.39 -1.15
C PHE A 147 -12.87 -2.75 -1.47
N THR A 148 -12.84 -3.16 -2.74
CA THR A 148 -13.27 -4.51 -3.16
C THR A 148 -12.08 -5.33 -3.64
N VAL A 149 -11.89 -6.51 -3.06
CA VAL A 149 -10.87 -7.49 -3.48
C VAL A 149 -11.55 -8.76 -3.99
N VAL A 150 -11.09 -9.26 -5.13
CA VAL A 150 -11.61 -10.46 -5.80
C VAL A 150 -10.46 -11.41 -6.14
N ASN A 151 -10.59 -12.69 -5.82
CA ASN A 151 -9.60 -13.73 -6.19
C ASN A 151 -8.17 -13.36 -5.78
N ALA A 152 -7.95 -13.15 -4.48
CA ALA A 152 -6.64 -12.83 -3.94
C ALA A 152 -6.21 -13.82 -2.85
N GLY A 153 -4.90 -13.97 -2.61
CA GLY A 153 -4.43 -14.66 -1.42
C GLY A 153 -4.81 -13.91 -0.14
N LYS A 154 -4.29 -12.70 0.04
CA LYS A 154 -4.48 -11.81 1.19
C LYS A 154 -4.76 -10.39 0.71
N LEU A 155 -5.55 -9.63 1.46
CA LEU A 155 -5.69 -8.21 1.21
C LEU A 155 -4.45 -7.44 1.68
N TYR A 156 -3.96 -7.76 2.88
CA TYR A 156 -2.86 -7.03 3.50
C TYR A 156 -1.88 -7.98 4.18
N ARG A 157 -0.59 -7.70 4.02
CA ARG A 157 0.48 -8.35 4.77
C ARG A 157 1.52 -7.33 5.25
N SER A 158 1.71 -7.26 6.57
CA SER A 158 2.94 -6.70 7.14
C SER A 158 4.11 -7.61 6.75
N CYS A 159 5.25 -7.07 6.29
CA CYS A 159 6.36 -7.90 5.83
C CYS A 159 6.83 -8.90 6.90
N GLY A 160 6.92 -10.19 6.57
CA GLY A 160 7.25 -11.25 7.54
C GLY A 160 8.74 -11.33 7.91
N ASP A 161 9.60 -11.04 6.94
CA ASP A 161 11.04 -11.35 6.95
C ASP A 161 11.88 -10.28 6.25
N CYS A 162 11.43 -9.02 6.24
CA CYS A 162 12.15 -7.92 5.61
C CYS A 162 13.52 -7.66 6.26
N THR A 163 14.42 -7.01 5.53
CA THR A 163 15.66 -6.48 6.11
C THR A 163 15.33 -5.40 7.14
N ASP A 164 15.94 -5.50 8.33
CA ASP A 164 15.67 -4.64 9.50
C ASP A 164 14.19 -4.61 9.91
N ASN A 165 13.49 -5.75 9.80
CA ASN A 165 12.05 -5.84 9.98
C ASN A 165 11.56 -5.28 11.32
N GLU A 166 12.22 -5.66 12.42
CA GLU A 166 11.88 -5.20 13.76
C GLU A 166 12.05 -3.67 13.89
N ALA A 167 13.13 -3.12 13.31
CA ALA A 167 13.40 -1.69 13.34
C ALA A 167 12.45 -0.87 12.44
N LYS A 168 11.80 -1.51 11.46
CA LYS A 168 10.78 -0.93 10.57
C LYS A 168 9.36 -1.26 11.00
N SER A 169 9.18 -1.59 12.27
CA SER A 169 7.91 -1.88 12.93
C SER A 169 7.68 -0.90 14.09
N PRO A 170 6.47 -0.74 14.65
CA PRO A 170 5.23 -1.47 14.34
C PRO A 170 4.58 -1.05 13.02
N ARG A 171 3.81 -1.98 12.45
CA ARG A 171 2.92 -1.75 11.30
C ARG A 171 1.48 -1.97 11.71
N HIS A 172 0.66 -0.96 11.49
CA HIS A 172 -0.77 -1.00 11.81
C HIS A 172 -1.61 -1.06 10.54
N VAL A 173 -2.76 -1.72 10.61
CA VAL A 173 -3.74 -1.71 9.54
C VAL A 173 -5.15 -1.47 10.08
N ILE A 174 -5.89 -0.59 9.42
CA ILE A 174 -7.29 -0.31 9.70
C ILE A 174 -8.09 -0.69 8.46
N VAL A 175 -9.07 -1.58 8.61
CA VAL A 175 -9.88 -2.11 7.51
C VAL A 175 -11.34 -1.81 7.78
N GLU A 176 -11.94 -1.01 6.91
CA GLU A 176 -13.32 -0.55 7.04
C GLU A 176 -14.12 -0.83 5.76
N ASN A 177 -15.27 -1.49 5.90
CA ASN A 177 -16.21 -1.69 4.80
C ASN A 177 -15.58 -2.32 3.54
N VAL A 178 -14.72 -3.33 3.74
CA VAL A 178 -14.08 -4.05 2.64
C VAL A 178 -14.93 -5.24 2.21
N ARG A 179 -15.00 -5.47 0.90
CA ARG A 179 -15.69 -6.60 0.29
C ARG A 179 -14.67 -7.55 -0.29
N ALA A 180 -14.59 -8.76 0.25
CA ALA A 180 -13.55 -9.73 -0.10
C ALA A 180 -14.14 -11.02 -0.68
N TYR A 181 -13.90 -11.30 -1.95
CA TYR A 181 -14.50 -12.43 -2.66
C TYR A 181 -13.42 -13.36 -3.20
N GLY A 182 -13.65 -14.67 -3.13
CA GLY A 182 -12.73 -15.66 -3.70
C GLY A 182 -11.36 -15.70 -3.01
N MET A 183 -11.25 -15.26 -1.76
CA MET A 183 -9.96 -15.23 -1.07
C MET A 183 -9.43 -16.65 -0.82
N THR A 184 -8.17 -16.90 -1.17
CA THR A 184 -7.54 -18.22 -1.04
C THR A 184 -6.77 -18.38 0.27
N SER A 185 -6.59 -17.30 1.05
CA SER A 185 -5.89 -17.29 2.33
C SER A 185 -6.59 -16.43 3.41
N ASP A 186 -5.84 -16.12 4.47
CA ASP A 186 -6.23 -15.17 5.51
C ASP A 186 -6.39 -13.76 4.89
N LEU A 187 -7.37 -12.97 5.31
CA LEU A 187 -7.59 -11.62 4.79
C LEU A 187 -6.42 -10.68 5.19
N ILE A 188 -6.05 -10.68 6.47
CA ILE A 188 -5.03 -9.80 7.06
C ILE A 188 -3.95 -10.63 7.77
N GLY A 189 -2.67 -10.31 7.52
CA GLY A 189 -1.53 -10.86 8.24
C GLY A 189 -0.66 -9.80 8.93
N ILE A 190 -0.48 -9.90 10.25
CA ILE A 190 0.31 -8.97 11.08
C ILE A 190 1.37 -9.69 11.91
N ASN A 191 2.49 -9.03 12.25
CA ASN A 191 3.53 -9.58 13.12
C ASN A 191 3.36 -9.08 14.56
N SER A 192 2.62 -9.78 15.40
CA SER A 192 2.25 -9.28 16.73
C SER A 192 3.45 -9.14 17.69
N ASN A 193 4.51 -9.91 17.50
CA ASN A 193 5.75 -9.78 18.27
C ASN A 193 6.51 -8.47 17.97
N PHE A 194 6.24 -7.80 16.85
CA PHE A 194 6.80 -6.48 16.54
C PHE A 194 5.82 -5.33 16.86
N GLY A 195 4.73 -5.63 17.57
CA GLY A 195 3.74 -4.63 17.98
C GLY A 195 2.69 -4.28 16.92
N ASP A 196 2.66 -5.00 15.80
CA ASP A 196 1.65 -4.79 14.76
C ASP A 196 0.24 -5.01 15.30
N THR A 197 -0.71 -4.24 14.79
CA THR A 197 -2.14 -4.42 15.09
C THR A 197 -2.99 -4.30 13.84
N ALA A 198 -4.15 -4.96 13.85
CA ALA A 198 -5.12 -4.88 12.79
C ALA A 198 -6.51 -4.58 13.37
N THR A 199 -7.16 -3.50 12.95
CA THR A 199 -8.54 -3.18 13.35
C THR A 199 -9.48 -3.40 12.17
N ILE A 200 -10.46 -4.31 12.29
CA ILE A 200 -11.38 -4.65 11.20
C ILE A 200 -12.84 -4.41 11.60
N SER A 201 -13.59 -3.72 10.74
CA SER A 201 -15.02 -3.48 10.91
C SER A 201 -15.77 -3.29 9.59
N GLY A 202 -17.07 -3.61 9.59
CA GLY A 202 -17.97 -3.39 8.44
C GLY A 202 -17.67 -4.23 7.19
N SER A 203 -16.70 -5.13 7.23
CA SER A 203 -16.27 -5.91 6.08
C SER A 203 -17.08 -7.20 5.90
N CYS A 204 -17.17 -7.70 4.68
CA CYS A 204 -17.94 -8.90 4.34
C CYS A 204 -17.26 -9.70 3.22
N GLY A 205 -17.66 -10.97 3.08
CA GLY A 205 -17.26 -11.85 2.00
C GLY A 205 -16.72 -13.20 2.47
N SER A 206 -15.77 -13.75 1.74
CA SER A 206 -15.19 -15.09 1.95
C SER A 206 -13.69 -15.01 2.23
N THR A 207 -13.21 -15.63 3.30
CA THR A 207 -11.78 -15.74 3.67
C THR A 207 -11.55 -16.98 4.53
N LYS A 208 -10.31 -17.48 4.61
CA LYS A 208 -9.94 -18.56 5.55
C LYS A 208 -9.84 -18.08 7.00
N LYS A 209 -9.36 -16.84 7.22
CA LYS A 209 -9.34 -16.16 8.52
C LYS A 209 -9.37 -14.66 8.35
N VAL A 210 -10.13 -13.92 9.17
CA VAL A 210 -10.18 -12.46 9.06
C VAL A 210 -8.85 -11.80 9.42
N CYS A 211 -8.22 -12.22 10.51
CA CYS A 211 -6.91 -11.72 10.91
C CYS A 211 -6.06 -12.86 11.46
N ARG A 212 -4.81 -12.94 10.99
CA ARG A 212 -3.81 -13.90 11.43
C ARG A 212 -2.60 -13.15 11.98
N GLU A 213 -2.22 -13.49 13.20
CA GLU A 213 -0.92 -13.11 13.75
C GLU A 213 0.17 -14.05 13.26
N TYR A 214 1.35 -13.48 13.07
CA TYR A 214 2.60 -14.14 12.73
C TYR A 214 3.68 -13.73 13.72
N LYS A 215 4.71 -14.57 13.84
CA LYS A 215 5.99 -14.18 14.39
C LYS A 215 6.82 -13.58 13.25
N GLY A 216 6.98 -12.26 13.22
CA GLY A 216 7.90 -11.59 12.33
C GLY A 216 9.36 -11.88 12.71
N VAL A 217 10.23 -11.89 11.72
CA VAL A 217 11.68 -12.09 11.86
C VAL A 217 12.43 -11.05 11.03
N ASN A 218 13.69 -10.79 11.35
CA ASN A 218 14.56 -10.05 10.43
C ASN A 218 15.03 -10.99 9.31
N LYS A 219 15.29 -10.43 8.13
CA LYS A 219 15.78 -11.21 6.98
C LYS A 219 17.00 -12.05 7.35
N GLY A 220 16.92 -13.36 7.10
CA GLY A 220 17.99 -14.31 7.39
C GLY A 220 17.90 -14.98 8.77
N ASP A 221 17.00 -14.55 9.65
CA ASP A 221 16.84 -15.09 11.00
C ASP A 221 15.76 -16.21 11.08
N GLY A 222 15.52 -16.90 9.96
CA GLY A 222 14.50 -17.95 9.83
C GLY A 222 13.23 -17.48 9.13
N ASP A 223 12.14 -18.22 9.32
CA ASP A 223 10.86 -17.99 8.63
C ASP A 223 9.84 -17.27 9.54
N SER A 224 8.96 -16.48 8.92
CA SER A 224 7.83 -15.88 9.63
C SER A 224 6.69 -16.89 9.82
N GLU A 225 6.47 -17.34 11.05
CA GLU A 225 5.54 -18.43 11.36
C GLU A 225 4.14 -17.92 11.76
N LYS A 226 3.09 -18.66 11.38
CA LYS A 226 1.72 -18.38 11.83
C LYS A 226 1.58 -18.63 13.34
N LEU A 227 0.94 -17.70 14.02
CA LEU A 227 0.55 -17.85 15.41
C LEU A 227 -0.92 -18.25 15.54
N THR A 228 -1.26 -18.84 16.70
CA THR A 228 -2.63 -19.18 17.07
C THR A 228 -3.33 -18.03 17.80
N THR A 229 -2.57 -17.07 18.31
CA THR A 229 -3.04 -15.86 19.01
C THR A 229 -3.75 -14.89 18.06
N THR A 230 -4.58 -14.02 18.66
CA THR A 230 -5.36 -12.98 17.96
C THR A 230 -5.59 -11.76 18.87
N ASP A 231 -4.67 -11.48 19.79
CA ASP A 231 -4.79 -10.37 20.73
C ASP A 231 -4.60 -9.01 20.06
N SER A 232 -3.76 -8.95 19.04
CA SER A 232 -3.53 -7.79 18.17
C SER A 232 -4.52 -7.68 17.00
N CYS A 233 -5.43 -8.64 16.87
CA CYS A 233 -6.55 -8.59 15.94
C CYS A 233 -7.76 -7.93 16.63
N LEU A 234 -7.97 -6.66 16.32
CA LEU A 234 -8.88 -5.72 16.98
C LEU A 234 -10.10 -5.38 16.12
N GLY A 235 -10.97 -4.53 16.67
CA GLY A 235 -12.21 -4.10 16.02
C GLY A 235 -13.33 -5.14 16.14
N ALA A 236 -14.51 -4.80 15.64
CA ALA A 236 -15.70 -5.64 15.73
C ALA A 236 -15.54 -7.00 15.03
N GLN A 237 -14.62 -7.09 14.07
CA GLN A 237 -14.46 -8.28 13.22
C GLN A 237 -13.07 -8.92 13.29
N GLY A 238 -12.09 -8.31 13.96
CA GLY A 238 -10.71 -8.83 13.92
C GLY A 238 -10.54 -10.23 14.51
N LYS A 239 -11.35 -10.60 15.50
CA LYS A 239 -11.31 -11.93 16.13
C LYS A 239 -12.21 -12.97 15.46
N LEU A 240 -12.90 -12.61 14.37
CA LEU A 240 -13.76 -13.56 13.68
C LEU A 240 -12.94 -14.57 12.89
N ASP A 241 -13.41 -15.82 12.87
CA ASP A 241 -12.81 -16.86 12.03
C ASP A 241 -13.12 -16.62 10.56
N THR A 242 -14.29 -16.12 10.21
CA THR A 242 -14.63 -15.77 8.82
C THR A 242 -15.40 -14.46 8.77
N LEU A 243 -15.32 -13.75 7.65
CA LEU A 243 -16.19 -12.61 7.40
C LEU A 243 -17.65 -13.06 7.28
N PRO A 244 -18.62 -12.22 7.65
CA PRO A 244 -20.01 -12.45 7.28
C PRO A 244 -20.18 -12.37 5.76
N ALA A 245 -21.16 -13.05 5.20
CA ALA A 245 -21.48 -12.92 3.77
C ALA A 245 -21.89 -11.47 3.45
N CYS A 246 -21.52 -10.98 2.27
CA CYS A 246 -21.98 -9.68 1.78
C CYS A 246 -23.48 -9.72 1.46
N GLY A 247 -24.24 -8.69 1.85
CA GLY A 247 -25.64 -8.57 1.49
C GLY A 247 -25.81 -8.31 -0.01
N ALA A 248 -26.97 -8.68 -0.57
CA ALA A 248 -27.27 -8.49 -1.99
C ALA A 248 -27.20 -7.02 -2.45
N ASN A 249 -27.39 -6.07 -1.52
CA ASN A 249 -27.29 -4.62 -1.78
C ASN A 249 -25.88 -4.06 -1.57
N ASP A 250 -24.95 -4.87 -1.05
CA ASP A 250 -23.56 -4.46 -0.83
C ASP A 250 -22.68 -4.78 -2.05
N ALA A 251 -23.14 -5.56 -3.02
CA ALA A 251 -22.34 -5.91 -4.21
C ALA A 251 -22.23 -4.76 -5.25
N ALA A 252 -23.07 -3.72 -5.14
CA ALA A 252 -23.05 -2.59 -6.04
C ALA A 252 -22.19 -1.47 -5.44
N GLY A 253 -20.94 -1.38 -5.89
CA GLY A 253 -20.17 -0.14 -5.80
C GLY A 253 -20.85 0.97 -6.60
N THR A 254 -21.93 1.55 -6.08
CA THR A 254 -22.44 2.82 -6.58
C THR A 254 -21.53 3.92 -6.09
N SER A 255 -20.66 4.37 -6.99
CA SER A 255 -20.16 5.75 -6.99
C SER A 255 -21.38 6.68 -6.99
N ALA A 256 -21.79 7.11 -5.80
CA ALA A 256 -22.74 8.20 -5.67
C ALA A 256 -21.94 9.49 -5.85
N ALA A 257 -22.00 10.03 -7.07
CA ALA A 257 -21.58 11.39 -7.36
C ALA A 257 -22.19 12.34 -6.31
N ALA A 258 -21.33 12.99 -5.54
CA ALA A 258 -21.71 13.98 -4.55
C ALA A 258 -22.44 15.14 -5.25
N THR A 259 -23.77 15.11 -5.20
CA THR A 259 -24.60 16.23 -5.63
C THR A 259 -24.48 17.31 -4.57
N THR A 260 -23.82 18.40 -4.93
CA THR A 260 -23.57 19.58 -4.13
C THR A 260 -24.90 20.29 -3.85
N THR A 261 -25.45 20.13 -2.63
CA THR A 261 -26.43 21.07 -2.09
C THR A 261 -25.74 22.05 -1.16
N LYS A 262 -25.56 23.26 -1.68
CA LYS A 262 -25.15 24.49 -1.01
C LYS A 262 -25.96 24.74 0.27
N ALA A 263 -25.32 24.63 1.44
CA ALA A 263 -25.88 25.09 2.71
C ALA A 263 -25.32 26.46 3.07
N THR A 264 -26.24 27.42 3.19
CA THR A 264 -26.00 28.82 3.55
C THR A 264 -25.86 28.97 5.07
N THR A 265 -24.95 29.87 5.45
CA THR A 265 -24.64 30.40 6.79
C THR A 265 -25.84 30.69 7.71
N SER A 266 -25.70 30.41 9.00
CA SER A 266 -26.21 31.31 10.06
C SER A 266 -25.52 31.06 11.41
N ALA A 267 -25.34 32.15 12.16
CA ALA A 267 -24.42 32.34 13.27
C ALA A 267 -24.97 31.92 14.65
N ALA A 268 -24.04 31.88 15.60
CA ALA A 268 -24.16 31.61 17.04
C ALA A 268 -25.18 32.46 17.81
N PRO A 269 -25.39 32.12 19.09
CA PRO A 269 -25.25 33.15 20.11
C PRO A 269 -24.37 32.74 21.31
N THR A 270 -23.66 33.76 21.79
CA THR A 270 -22.83 33.84 22.99
C THR A 270 -23.68 34.03 24.24
N THR A 271 -23.33 33.38 25.35
CA THR A 271 -23.61 33.94 26.69
C THR A 271 -22.42 33.72 27.63
N LEU A 272 -22.02 34.84 28.24
CA LEU A 272 -20.97 35.01 29.24
C LEU A 272 -21.36 34.40 30.59
N VAL A 273 -20.39 33.82 31.30
CA VAL A 273 -20.39 33.80 32.77
C VAL A 273 -18.96 34.02 33.28
N THR A 274 -18.84 34.97 34.20
CA THR A 274 -17.60 35.50 34.79
C THR A 274 -17.43 34.97 36.22
N SER A 275 -16.18 35.02 36.71
CA SER A 275 -15.75 35.01 38.13
C SER A 275 -15.51 33.61 38.74
N THR A 276 -14.44 33.31 39.50
CA THR A 276 -13.48 34.13 40.25
C THR A 276 -12.21 33.33 40.56
N LYS A 277 -11.10 34.05 40.69
CA LYS A 277 -9.75 33.64 41.11
C LYS A 277 -9.68 33.21 42.59
N ALA A 278 -8.91 32.17 42.91
CA ALA A 278 -8.21 32.07 44.20
C ALA A 278 -6.93 31.22 44.09
N THR A 279 -5.88 31.78 44.69
CA THR A 279 -4.47 31.39 44.70
C THR A 279 -4.20 30.37 45.81
N THR A 280 -3.32 29.37 45.60
CA THR A 280 -2.27 29.05 46.59
C THR A 280 -1.15 28.20 45.97
N ALA A 281 0.07 28.70 46.11
CA ALA A 281 1.31 28.01 45.79
C ALA A 281 1.70 27.06 46.94
N LYS A 282 2.34 25.92 46.61
CA LYS A 282 3.34 25.33 47.51
C LYS A 282 4.44 24.61 46.74
N THR A 283 5.63 25.15 46.93
CA THR A 283 6.96 24.64 46.62
C THR A 283 7.25 23.31 47.33
N SER A 284 7.88 22.37 46.62
CA SER A 284 8.84 21.45 47.23
C SER A 284 9.88 20.99 46.21
N THR A 285 11.09 21.46 46.44
CA THR A 285 12.39 21.01 45.92
C THR A 285 12.66 19.54 46.21
N SER A 286 13.33 18.85 45.29
CA SER A 286 14.49 18.00 45.59
C SER A 286 15.23 17.62 44.31
N ALA A 287 16.55 17.75 44.37
CA ALA A 287 17.51 17.59 43.29
C ALA A 287 18.24 16.24 43.35
N ALA A 288 18.85 15.91 42.20
CA ALA A 288 20.05 15.12 41.98
C ALA A 288 19.97 13.57 42.10
N ALA A 289 20.31 12.88 41.00
CA ALA A 289 21.66 12.33 40.84
C ALA A 289 21.87 11.72 39.44
N THR A 290 22.95 12.18 38.80
CA THR A 290 23.57 11.73 37.55
C THR A 290 24.11 10.30 37.67
N LYS A 291 23.93 9.48 36.63
CA LYS A 291 24.86 8.39 36.29
C LYS A 291 25.08 8.32 34.78
N THR A 292 26.24 8.82 34.37
CA THR A 292 26.87 8.67 33.06
C THR A 292 27.39 7.24 32.92
N SER A 293 26.96 6.52 31.90
CA SER A 293 27.59 5.26 31.47
C SER A 293 28.22 5.46 30.10
N THR A 294 29.54 5.62 30.12
CA THR A 294 30.41 5.69 28.95
C THR A 294 30.64 4.28 28.41
N SER A 295 30.13 3.95 27.23
CA SER A 295 30.48 2.72 26.52
C SER A 295 31.50 3.02 25.42
N THR A 296 32.70 2.48 25.61
CA THR A 296 33.86 2.56 24.72
C THR A 296 33.59 1.82 23.41
N ALA A 297 33.49 2.56 22.29
CA ALA A 297 33.48 1.99 20.95
C ALA A 297 34.93 1.69 20.51
N THR A 298 35.21 0.42 20.21
CA THR A 298 36.49 -0.03 19.66
C THR A 298 36.42 0.01 18.14
N THR A 299 37.22 0.89 17.54
CA THR A 299 37.42 0.96 16.09
C THR A 299 38.40 -0.12 15.65
N LYS A 300 37.93 -1.09 14.86
CA LYS A 300 38.81 -1.95 14.05
C LYS A 300 38.84 -1.44 12.62
N SER A 301 39.95 -0.80 12.31
CA SER A 301 40.39 -0.48 10.95
C SER A 301 40.69 -1.77 10.20
N SER A 302 40.08 -1.97 9.04
CA SER A 302 40.52 -2.96 8.07
C SER A 302 40.68 -2.29 6.71
N THR A 303 41.95 -2.14 6.33
CA THR A 303 42.43 -1.78 5.00
C THR A 303 42.26 -2.97 4.07
N SER A 304 41.66 -2.78 2.89
CA SER A 304 41.88 -3.67 1.74
C SER A 304 41.61 -2.97 0.41
N ALA A 305 42.71 -2.80 -0.32
CA ALA A 305 42.94 -2.79 -1.76
C ALA A 305 41.94 -2.10 -2.72
N ALA A 306 42.47 -1.06 -3.37
CA ALA A 306 41.95 -0.45 -4.58
C ALA A 306 41.84 -1.48 -5.73
N ALA A 307 40.67 -1.53 -6.36
CA ALA A 307 40.47 -2.17 -7.65
C ALA A 307 40.47 -1.09 -8.74
N THR A 308 41.45 -1.19 -9.63
CA THR A 308 41.54 -0.46 -10.90
C THR A 308 40.47 -0.98 -11.87
N ALA A 309 39.62 -0.09 -12.40
CA ALA A 309 38.77 -0.43 -13.56
C ALA A 309 38.40 0.82 -14.39
N THR A 310 39.13 0.93 -15.51
CA THR A 310 38.66 1.30 -16.85
C THR A 310 37.84 2.58 -17.06
N THR A 311 38.53 3.61 -17.55
CA THR A 311 38.00 4.74 -18.30
C THR A 311 37.30 4.26 -19.58
N GLY A 312 35.96 4.23 -19.58
CA GLY A 312 35.14 4.07 -20.77
C GLY A 312 34.45 5.37 -21.13
N SER A 313 35.08 6.19 -21.98
CA SER A 313 34.38 7.27 -22.69
C SER A 313 33.38 6.66 -23.66
N SER A 314 32.08 6.71 -23.36
CA SER A 314 31.03 6.40 -24.33
C SER A 314 30.75 7.64 -25.18
N THR A 315 31.24 7.64 -26.42
CA THR A 315 30.96 8.61 -27.48
C THR A 315 29.54 8.46 -28.04
N GLY A 316 28.52 8.62 -27.19
CA GLY A 316 27.11 8.63 -27.59
C GLY A 316 26.47 9.99 -27.26
N SER A 317 25.40 10.35 -27.96
CA SER A 317 24.53 11.46 -27.56
C SER A 317 23.34 10.94 -26.76
N VAL A 318 22.92 11.65 -25.72
CA VAL A 318 21.85 11.28 -24.79
C VAL A 318 20.49 11.60 -25.41
N ALA A 319 19.56 10.63 -25.46
CA ALA A 319 18.21 10.87 -25.97
C ALA A 319 17.49 12.01 -25.21
N LYS A 320 16.48 12.62 -25.84
CA LYS A 320 15.67 13.66 -25.17
C LYS A 320 15.06 13.09 -23.88
N TYR A 321 15.12 13.85 -22.80
CA TYR A 321 14.77 13.50 -21.42
C TYR A 321 15.73 12.54 -20.69
N GLY A 322 16.83 12.11 -21.31
CA GLY A 322 17.86 11.32 -20.63
C GLY A 322 18.79 12.16 -19.75
N GLN A 323 19.46 11.51 -18.79
CA GLN A 323 20.47 12.14 -17.95
C GLN A 323 21.73 12.46 -18.76
N CYS A 324 22.19 13.70 -18.66
CA CYS A 324 23.36 14.22 -19.38
C CYS A 324 24.37 14.90 -18.45
N GLY A 325 24.17 14.82 -17.13
CA GLY A 325 25.09 15.41 -16.15
C GLY A 325 24.69 15.13 -14.71
N GLY A 326 25.56 15.55 -13.78
CA GLY A 326 25.45 15.34 -12.34
C GLY A 326 26.79 15.03 -11.68
N LYS A 327 26.94 15.31 -10.39
CA LYS A 327 28.21 15.18 -9.63
C LYS A 327 28.85 13.78 -9.63
N SER A 328 28.15 12.74 -10.06
CA SER A 328 28.68 11.38 -10.23
C SER A 328 28.36 10.76 -11.59
N TRP A 329 27.95 11.57 -12.57
CA TRP A 329 27.63 11.11 -13.91
C TRP A 329 28.90 10.87 -14.72
N THR A 330 29.09 9.64 -15.21
CA THR A 330 30.22 9.25 -16.07
C THR A 330 29.79 8.96 -17.51
N GLY A 331 28.49 9.09 -17.82
CA GLY A 331 27.94 8.86 -19.15
C GLY A 331 28.07 10.06 -20.08
N ALA A 332 27.41 9.97 -21.23
CA ALA A 332 27.41 11.03 -22.23
C ALA A 332 26.82 12.34 -21.69
N THR A 333 27.41 13.48 -22.08
CA THR A 333 26.98 14.81 -21.62
C THR A 333 26.34 15.66 -22.72
N THR A 334 26.34 15.16 -23.96
CA THR A 334 25.78 15.84 -25.12
C THR A 334 24.42 15.25 -25.47
N CYS A 335 23.40 16.09 -25.60
CA CYS A 335 22.06 15.66 -25.96
C CYS A 335 21.94 15.40 -27.47
N ALA A 336 21.28 14.30 -27.85
CA ALA A 336 20.90 13.98 -29.23
C ALA A 336 19.86 14.96 -29.77
N SER A 337 19.03 15.51 -28.88
CA SER A 337 18.08 16.59 -29.12
C SER A 337 17.89 17.38 -27.84
N GLY A 338 17.80 18.72 -27.95
CA GLY A 338 17.64 19.61 -26.80
C GLY A 338 18.96 20.07 -26.17
N THR A 339 18.87 20.69 -25.00
CA THR A 339 20.03 21.17 -24.22
C THR A 339 20.10 20.46 -22.87
N CYS A 340 21.31 20.09 -22.45
CA CYS A 340 21.52 19.51 -21.12
C CYS A 340 21.28 20.56 -20.04
N THR A 341 20.15 20.45 -19.34
CA THR A 341 19.69 21.41 -18.34
C THR A 341 19.89 20.84 -16.94
N VAL A 342 20.58 21.57 -16.08
CA VAL A 342 20.81 21.17 -14.67
C VAL A 342 19.49 21.25 -13.91
N GLN A 343 19.06 20.14 -13.32
CA GLN A 343 17.88 20.11 -12.44
C GLN A 343 18.31 20.22 -10.97
N ASN A 344 19.40 19.55 -10.61
CA ASN A 344 20.05 19.68 -9.30
C ASN A 344 21.53 19.28 -9.40
N GLU A 345 22.27 19.38 -8.30
CA GLU A 345 23.72 19.08 -8.22
C GLU A 345 24.06 17.66 -8.71
N TRP A 346 23.14 16.71 -8.57
CA TRP A 346 23.34 15.30 -8.89
C TRP A 346 22.74 14.89 -10.23
N TYR A 347 21.97 15.76 -10.88
CA TYR A 347 21.18 15.41 -12.06
C TYR A 347 20.98 16.57 -13.04
N SER A 348 21.37 16.35 -14.30
CA SER A 348 21.07 17.20 -15.45
C SER A 348 20.39 16.38 -16.54
N GLN A 349 19.42 16.97 -17.26
CA GLN A 349 18.56 16.28 -18.22
C GLN A 349 18.52 16.98 -19.58
N CYS A 350 18.44 16.22 -20.67
CA CYS A 350 18.21 16.77 -22.01
C CYS A 350 16.76 17.24 -22.19
N LEU A 351 16.53 18.54 -22.46
CA LEU A 351 15.20 19.14 -22.68
C LEU A 351 15.07 19.86 -24.03
#